data_AF-A0A392SDR0-F1
#
_entry.id   AF-A0A392SDR0-F1
#
_cell.length_a   1.000
_cell.length_b   1.000
_cell.length_c   1.000
_cell.angle_alpha   90.00
_cell.angle_beta   90.00
_cell.angle_gamma   90.00
#
_symmetry.space_group_name_H-M   'P 1'
#
loop_
_entity.id
_entity.type
_entity.pdbx_description
1 polymer ?
#
loop_
_entity_poly.entity_id
_entity_poly.type
_entity_poly.pdbx_seq_one_letter_code
_entity_poly.pdbx_strand_id
1 'polypeptide(L)' 'PDMGSVMEKQDQGAMAEEVDETGVESHDIDLVMTQAGVSKKKAVKSLKTHNGDIVVAIMELTI' A
#
# COMPACT_ATOMS: atom_id res chain seq x y z
N PRO A 1 -34.21 30.95 -11.24
CA PRO A 1 -33.96 29.51 -11.52
C PRO A 1 -32.82 29.05 -10.59
N ASP A 2 -33.21 28.69 -9.38
CA ASP A 2 -32.37 28.03 -8.40
C ASP A 2 -32.03 26.63 -8.90
N MET A 3 -30.79 26.45 -9.35
CA MET A 3 -30.18 25.13 -9.50
C MET A 3 -29.03 25.04 -8.49
N GLY A 4 -29.40 24.93 -7.22
CA GLY A 4 -28.59 24.20 -6.25
C GLY A 4 -28.49 22.75 -6.71
N SER A 5 -27.31 22.37 -7.19
CA SER A 5 -26.96 21.05 -7.71
C SER A 5 -25.46 21.13 -8.01
N VAL A 6 -24.56 20.43 -7.36
CA VAL A 6 -24.67 19.19 -6.61
C VAL A 6 -23.35 19.02 -5.84
N MET A 7 -23.50 18.67 -4.57
CA MET A 7 -22.70 17.62 -3.94
C MET A 7 -21.19 17.88 -3.83
N GLU A 8 -20.81 18.35 -2.64
CA GLU A 8 -19.78 17.71 -1.82
C GLU A 8 -19.77 16.19 -2.05
N LYS A 9 -19.01 15.72 -3.04
CA LYS A 9 -18.54 14.34 -3.09
C LYS A 9 -17.31 14.30 -2.18
N GLN A 10 -17.58 14.01 -0.91
CA GLN A 10 -17.25 12.72 -0.31
C GLN A 10 -15.72 12.55 -0.40
N ASP A 11 -14.97 12.96 0.62
CA ASP A 11 -14.78 12.11 1.82
C ASP A 11 -15.08 10.65 1.49
N GLN A 12 -14.24 10.10 0.62
CA GLN A 12 -14.25 8.69 0.28
C GLN A 12 -13.03 8.10 0.95
N GLY A 13 -13.27 7.58 2.15
CA GLY A 13 -12.28 6.96 3.00
C GLY A 13 -11.42 5.98 2.23
N ALA A 14 -10.14 6.31 2.08
CA ALA A 14 -9.16 5.31 2.42
C ALA A 14 -8.98 5.48 3.92
N MET A 15 -9.57 4.57 4.69
CA MET A 15 -9.01 4.22 6.00
C MET A 15 -7.51 4.27 5.80
N ALA A 16 -6.85 5.21 6.49
CA ALA A 16 -5.45 5.09 6.79
C ALA A 16 -5.36 3.77 7.56
N GLU A 17 -5.29 2.67 6.80
CA GLU A 17 -4.80 1.42 7.29
C GLU A 17 -3.43 1.81 7.79
N GLU A 18 -3.33 2.01 9.10
CA GLU A 18 -2.09 2.26 9.83
C GLU A 18 -1.21 1.04 9.57
N VAL A 19 -0.57 1.04 8.42
CA VAL A 19 0.38 0.03 8.05
C VAL A 19 1.59 0.37 8.90
N ASP A 20 1.82 -0.41 9.93
CA ASP A 20 3.01 -0.28 10.74
C ASP A 20 4.20 -0.63 9.84
N GLU A 21 4.87 0.40 9.33
CA GLU A 21 6.07 0.31 8.50
C GLU A 21 7.32 0.22 9.38
N THR A 22 7.17 0.14 10.71
CA THR A 22 8.28 0.04 11.66
C THR A 22 9.16 -1.18 11.32
N GLY A 23 10.43 -0.92 11.01
CA GLY A 23 11.40 -1.94 10.61
C GLY A 23 11.37 -2.35 9.14
N VAL A 24 10.63 -1.63 8.29
CA VAL A 24 10.62 -1.82 6.83
C VAL A 24 10.98 -0.51 6.15
N GLU A 25 11.84 -0.55 5.12
CA GLU A 25 12.13 0.64 4.33
C GLU A 25 10.94 1.01 3.43
N SER A 26 10.57 2.29 3.43
CA SER A 26 9.54 2.83 2.52
C SER A 26 9.89 2.62 1.06
N HIS A 27 11.19 2.60 0.72
CA HIS A 27 11.67 2.30 -0.62
C HIS A 27 11.35 0.86 -1.03
N ASP A 28 11.57 -0.11 -0.13
CA ASP A 28 11.29 -1.52 -0.42
C ASP A 28 9.80 -1.76 -0.64
N ILE A 29 8.96 -1.07 0.14
CA ILE A 29 7.50 -1.13 0.02
C ILE A 29 7.08 -0.65 -1.37
N ASP A 30 7.58 0.50 -1.82
CA ASP A 30 7.24 1.09 -3.12
C ASP A 30 7.71 0.20 -4.28
N LEU A 31 8.92 -0.35 -4.18
CA LEU A 31 9.47 -1.30 -5.14
C LEU A 31 8.64 -2.58 -5.22
N VAL A 32 8.22 -3.15 -4.07
CA VAL A 32 7.37 -4.34 -4.02
C VAL A 32 5.97 -4.03 -4.58
N MET A 33 5.39 -2.88 -4.23
CA MET A 33 4.09 -2.47 -4.77
C MET A 33 4.13 -2.30 -6.29
N THR A 34 5.21 -1.73 -6.83
CA THR A 34 5.37 -1.48 -8.27
C THR A 34 5.69 -2.76 -9.04
N GLN A 35 6.61 -3.59 -8.53
CA GLN A 35 7.06 -4.80 -9.23
C GLN A 35 6.07 -5.96 -9.08
N ALA A 36 5.47 -6.12 -7.89
CA ALA A 36 4.50 -7.19 -7.62
C ALA A 36 3.04 -6.77 -7.84
N GLY A 37 2.76 -5.48 -8.04
CA GLY A 37 1.39 -4.99 -8.23
C GLY A 37 0.49 -5.20 -7.00
N VAL A 38 1.06 -5.25 -5.80
CA VAL A 38 0.32 -5.49 -4.55
C VAL A 38 0.05 -4.21 -3.77
N SER A 39 -0.89 -4.26 -2.82
CA SER A 39 -1.17 -3.13 -1.91
C SER A 39 -0.07 -2.97 -0.84
N LYS A 40 0.05 -1.74 -0.31
CA LYS A 40 1.02 -1.37 0.74
C LYS A 40 1.07 -2.33 1.93
N LYS A 41 -0.10 -2.75 2.44
CA LYS A 41 -0.20 -3.75 3.52
C LYS A 41 0.44 -5.09 3.17
N LYS A 42 0.25 -5.59 1.95
CA LYS A 42 0.84 -6.86 1.50
C LYS A 42 2.35 -6.72 1.37
N ALA A 43 2.82 -5.64 0.76
CA ALA A 43 4.23 -5.35 0.63
C ALA A 43 4.92 -5.30 2.01
N VAL A 44 4.38 -4.52 2.95
CA VAL A 44 4.92 -4.43 4.33
C VAL A 44 4.89 -5.76 5.04
N LYS A 45 3.82 -6.54 4.91
CA LYS A 45 3.72 -7.85 5.54
C LYS A 45 4.79 -8.81 5.02
N SER A 46 4.95 -8.92 3.70
CA SER A 46 6.00 -9.78 3.12
C SER A 46 7.40 -9.30 3.52
N LEU A 47 7.66 -8.00 3.46
CA LEU A 47 8.95 -7.45 3.88
C LEU A 47 9.23 -7.75 5.36
N LYS A 48 8.24 -7.61 6.25
CA LYS A 48 8.40 -7.99 7.67
C LYS A 48 8.66 -9.48 7.86
N THR A 49 7.94 -10.34 7.14
CA THR A 49 8.11 -11.80 7.20
C THR A 49 9.49 -12.22 6.75
N HIS A 50 10.05 -11.53 5.75
CA HIS A 50 11.37 -11.79 5.20
C HIS A 50 12.45 -10.88 5.81
N ASN A 51 12.24 -10.29 6.99
CA ASN A 51 13.24 -9.44 7.67
C ASN A 51 13.78 -8.25 6.85
N GLY A 52 12.96 -7.69 5.95
CA GLY A 52 13.33 -6.61 5.04
C GLY A 52 13.98 -7.10 3.74
N ASP A 53 14.02 -8.41 3.49
CA ASP A 53 14.67 -8.97 2.31
C ASP A 53 13.77 -8.80 1.07
N ILE A 54 13.97 -7.67 0.38
CA ILE A 54 13.12 -7.23 -0.72
C ILE A 54 13.09 -8.22 -1.89
N VAL A 55 14.22 -8.88 -2.18
CA VAL A 55 14.31 -9.83 -3.30
C VAL A 55 13.40 -11.01 -3.04
N VAL A 56 13.43 -11.55 -1.83
CA VAL A 56 12.57 -12.68 -1.42
C VAL A 56 11.10 -12.25 -1.41
N ALA A 57 10.80 -11.06 -0.88
CA ALA A 57 9.45 -10.51 -0.86
C ALA A 57 8.86 -10.31 -2.28
N ILE A 58 9.62 -9.74 -3.22
CA ILE A 58 9.19 -9.56 -4.61
C ILE A 58 9.00 -10.92 -5.27
N MET A 59 9.96 -11.84 -5.11
CA MET A 59 9.87 -13.18 -5.70
C MET A 59 8.61 -13.89 -5.22
N GLU A 60 8.29 -13.90 -3.93
CA GLU A 60 7.07 -14.54 -3.42
C GLU A 60 5.78 -13.91 -3.98
N LEU A 61 5.77 -12.60 -4.19
CA LEU A 61 4.57 -11.85 -4.62
C LEU A 61 4.38 -11.80 -6.15
N THR A 62 5.38 -12.20 -6.95
CA THR A 62 5.36 -12.15 -8.43
C THR A 62 5.29 -13.52 -9.12
N ILE A 63 5.26 -14.62 -8.36
CA ILE A 63 5.14 -15.99 -8.89
C ILE A 63 3.71 -16.31 -9.34
#